data_AF-A0A6N2SVH6-F1
#
_entry.id   AF-A0A6N2SVH6-F1
#
_cell.length_a   1.000
_cell.length_b   1.000
_cell.length_c   1.000
_cell.angle_alpha   90.00
_cell.angle_beta   90.00
_cell.angle_gamma   90.00
#
_symmetry.space_group_name_H-M   'P 1'
#
loop_
_entity.id
_entity.type
_entity.pdbx_description
1 polymer ?
#
loop_
_entity_poly.entity_id
_entity_poly.type
_entity_poly.pdbx_seq_one_letter_code
_entity_poly.pdbx_strand_id
1 'polypeptide(L)'
;MTVDDKGNATLTYPDGSKNTLPAEKTVTDKKATNPDKTIADKTDPTVPSKTEVKDKNNLTDDEKDKVKKAIEDANKDKFPQGTKVEIGKDGTATITYPDGSVDIIKGKDLVNQKANAGASGSINRVNSSNTGKNVKTGVGSSATILATLATAVGGLFASKKRKND
;
A
#
# COMPACT_ATOMS: atom_id res chain seq x y z
N MET A 1 -14.85 38.07 27.12
CA MET A 1 -15.18 36.63 27.00
C MET A 1 -14.93 35.99 28.36
N THR A 2 -15.86 35.16 28.82
CA THR A 2 -15.77 34.44 30.10
C THR A 2 -16.00 32.96 29.84
N VAL A 3 -15.33 32.10 30.61
CA VAL A 3 -15.57 30.65 30.60
C VAL A 3 -16.08 30.27 31.99
N ASP A 4 -17.16 29.50 32.07
CA ASP A 4 -17.70 29.03 33.35
C ASP A 4 -17.08 27.69 33.80
N ASP A 5 -17.33 27.28 35.04
CA ASP A 5 -16.83 26.01 35.61
C ASP A 5 -17.32 24.77 34.85
N LYS A 6 -18.34 24.92 33.99
CA LYS A 6 -18.87 23.86 33.13
C LYS A 6 -18.22 23.86 31.73
N GLY A 7 -17.32 24.80 31.44
CA GLY A 7 -16.62 24.93 30.17
C GLY A 7 -17.39 25.68 29.08
N ASN A 8 -18.49 26.36 29.40
CA ASN A 8 -19.21 27.19 28.43
C ASN A 8 -18.48 28.52 28.22
N ALA A 9 -18.25 28.90 26.98
CA ALA A 9 -17.66 30.20 26.65
C ALA A 9 -18.75 31.23 26.31
N THR A 10 -18.78 32.35 27.02
CA THR A 10 -19.69 33.46 26.75
C THR A 10 -18.93 34.67 26.23
N LEU A 11 -19.32 35.14 25.05
CA LEU A 11 -18.86 36.39 24.45
C LEU A 11 -19.92 37.46 24.70
N THR A 12 -19.53 38.54 25.38
CA THR A 12 -20.37 39.72 25.59
C THR A 12 -19.88 40.83 24.66
N TYR A 13 -20.79 41.39 23.86
CA TYR A 13 -20.50 42.49 22.96
C TYR A 13 -20.68 43.84 23.68
N PRO A 14 -20.12 44.95 23.15
CA PRO A 14 -20.22 46.28 23.77
C PRO A 14 -21.65 46.80 23.93
N ASP A 15 -22.59 46.31 23.10
CA ASP A 15 -24.03 46.62 23.17
C ASP A 15 -24.77 45.82 24.26
N GLY A 16 -24.05 45.00 25.03
CA GLY A 16 -24.60 44.17 26.10
C GLY A 16 -25.19 42.84 25.62
N SER A 17 -25.27 42.59 24.31
CA SER A 17 -25.71 41.30 23.77
C SER A 17 -24.68 40.20 24.08
N LYS A 18 -25.15 38.95 24.15
CA LYS A 18 -24.34 37.79 24.54
C LYS A 18 -24.48 36.67 23.53
N ASN A 19 -23.36 36.02 23.19
CA ASN A 19 -23.34 34.76 22.49
C ASN A 19 -22.68 33.69 23.38
N THR A 20 -23.34 32.55 23.56
CA THR A 20 -22.85 31.47 24.41
C THR A 20 -22.57 30.24 23.56
N LEU A 21 -21.30 29.85 23.53
CA LEU A 21 -20.87 28.57 22.97
C LEU A 21 -20.95 27.53 24.10
N PRO A 22 -21.84 26.54 23.99
CA PRO A 22 -21.94 25.50 25.03
C PRO A 22 -20.66 24.69 25.09
N ALA A 23 -20.38 24.10 26.26
CA ALA A 23 -19.19 23.29 26.52
C ALA A 23 -19.04 22.15 25.50
N GLU A 24 -20.16 21.54 25.08
CA GLU A 24 -20.24 20.50 24.04
C GLU A 24 -19.71 20.94 22.66
N LYS A 25 -19.64 22.25 22.40
CA LYS A 25 -19.10 22.85 21.17
C LYS A 25 -17.71 23.49 21.39
N THR A 26 -17.30 23.67 22.64
CA THR A 26 -16.03 24.31 23.03
C THR A 26 -14.98 23.27 23.44
N VAL A 27 -15.46 22.12 23.91
CA VAL A 27 -14.71 20.92 24.24
C VAL A 27 -15.18 19.87 23.24
N THR A 28 -14.35 19.51 22.26
CA THR A 28 -14.49 18.16 21.68
C THR A 28 -14.34 17.22 22.85
N ASP A 29 -15.43 16.55 23.24
CA ASP A 29 -15.39 15.47 24.20
C ASP A 29 -14.29 14.51 23.77
N LYS A 30 -13.11 14.64 24.38
CA LYS A 30 -12.19 13.52 24.52
C LYS A 30 -12.94 12.59 25.45
N LYS A 31 -13.88 11.82 24.87
CA LYS A 31 -14.64 10.77 25.53
C LYS A 31 -13.61 9.71 25.91
N ALA A 32 -12.90 9.98 26.99
CA ALA A 32 -11.98 9.08 27.64
C ALA A 32 -12.83 7.99 28.30
N THR A 33 -13.19 6.98 27.52
CA THR A 33 -13.59 5.68 28.05
C THR A 33 -12.32 5.02 28.62
N ASN A 34 -12.01 5.37 29.88
CA ASN A 34 -10.78 5.14 30.64
C ASN A 34 -9.61 6.09 30.28
N PRO A 35 -9.11 6.92 31.21
CA PRO A 35 -7.92 7.75 30.99
C PRO A 35 -6.63 6.92 30.81
N ASP A 36 -6.63 5.62 31.14
CA ASP A 36 -5.41 4.79 31.12
C ASP A 36 -5.18 4.00 29.82
N LYS A 37 -6.17 3.88 28.92
CA LYS A 37 -6.00 3.14 27.65
C LYS A 37 -6.75 3.81 26.50
N THR A 38 -6.00 4.24 25.49
CA THR A 38 -6.53 4.79 24.22
C THR A 38 -7.28 3.74 23.41
N ILE A 39 -7.96 4.16 22.35
CA ILE A 39 -8.53 3.22 21.37
C ILE A 39 -7.42 2.38 20.75
N ALA A 40 -6.30 2.99 20.35
CA ALA A 40 -5.12 2.28 19.85
C ALA A 40 -4.64 1.17 20.80
N ASP A 41 -4.62 1.41 22.12
CA ASP A 41 -4.20 0.39 23.10
C ASP A 41 -5.18 -0.81 23.22
N LYS A 42 -6.41 -0.65 22.72
CA LYS A 42 -7.47 -1.67 22.76
C LYS A 42 -7.70 -2.33 21.40
N THR A 43 -7.27 -1.69 20.33
CA THR A 43 -7.39 -2.18 18.95
C THR A 43 -6.08 -2.82 18.52
N ASP A 44 -6.16 -4.01 17.93
CA ASP A 44 -5.03 -4.64 17.27
C ASP A 44 -5.33 -4.75 15.77
N PRO A 45 -4.84 -3.81 14.93
CA PRO A 45 -5.07 -3.84 13.49
C PRO A 45 -4.52 -5.09 12.85
N THR A 46 -5.39 -5.84 12.17
CA THR A 46 -4.99 -6.96 11.33
C THR A 46 -4.22 -6.44 10.11
N VAL A 47 -2.99 -6.92 9.94
CA VAL A 47 -2.19 -6.64 8.75
C VAL A 47 -2.70 -7.51 7.59
N PRO A 48 -3.16 -6.91 6.47
CA PRO A 48 -3.64 -7.65 5.31
C PRO A 48 -2.50 -8.35 4.55
N SER A 49 -2.87 -9.09 3.50
CA SER A 49 -1.89 -9.61 2.55
C SER A 49 -1.13 -8.49 1.84
N LYS A 50 0.15 -8.73 1.54
CA LYS A 50 1.01 -7.73 0.91
C LYS A 50 0.55 -7.39 -0.49
N THR A 51 0.48 -6.09 -0.78
CA THR A 51 0.20 -5.55 -2.11
C THR A 51 1.49 -5.47 -2.93
N GLU A 52 1.46 -5.93 -4.17
CA GLU A 52 2.59 -5.81 -5.07
C GLU A 52 2.65 -4.41 -5.70
N VAL A 53 3.76 -3.72 -5.51
CA VAL A 53 4.03 -2.37 -6.00
C VAL A 53 5.26 -2.36 -6.90
N LYS A 54 5.37 -1.33 -7.75
CA LYS A 54 6.55 -1.15 -8.61
C LYS A 54 7.78 -0.67 -7.85
N ASP A 55 7.59 0.26 -6.92
CA ASP A 55 8.62 0.83 -6.06
C ASP A 55 8.09 0.97 -4.64
N LYS A 56 8.76 0.35 -3.66
CA LYS A 56 8.35 0.41 -2.25
C LYS A 56 8.56 1.78 -1.61
N ASN A 57 9.45 2.61 -2.17
CA ASN A 57 9.78 3.92 -1.59
C ASN A 57 8.93 5.04 -2.18
N ASN A 58 8.20 4.76 -3.27
CA ASN A 58 7.41 5.75 -3.98
C ASN A 58 6.17 5.11 -4.63
N LEU A 59 5.20 4.75 -3.80
CA LEU A 59 3.90 4.26 -4.25
C LEU A 59 3.17 5.32 -5.08
N THR A 60 2.56 4.87 -6.18
CA THR A 60 1.59 5.67 -6.92
C THR A 60 0.29 5.80 -6.13
N ASP A 61 -0.56 6.78 -6.47
CA ASP A 61 -1.82 6.96 -5.75
C ASP A 61 -2.75 5.74 -5.91
N ASP A 62 -2.77 5.11 -7.09
CA ASP A 62 -3.46 3.83 -7.30
C ASP A 62 -2.94 2.69 -6.39
N GLU A 63 -1.62 2.64 -6.14
CA GLU A 63 -1.02 1.64 -5.25
C GLU A 63 -1.37 1.93 -3.79
N LYS A 64 -1.38 3.21 -3.38
CA LYS A 64 -1.83 3.62 -2.04
C LYS A 64 -3.28 3.28 -1.80
N ASP A 65 -4.17 3.53 -2.77
CA ASP A 65 -5.60 3.23 -2.64
C ASP A 65 -5.86 1.74 -2.48
N LYS A 66 -5.10 0.90 -3.20
CA LYS A 66 -5.15 -0.57 -3.02
C LYS A 66 -4.72 -0.99 -1.63
N VAL A 67 -3.60 -0.46 -1.12
CA VAL A 67 -3.10 -0.76 0.23
C VAL A 67 -4.10 -0.30 1.28
N LYS A 68 -4.62 0.93 1.14
CA LYS A 68 -5.64 1.49 2.03
C LYS A 68 -6.89 0.61 2.07
N LYS A 69 -7.43 0.26 0.91
CA LYS A 69 -8.63 -0.59 0.81
C LYS A 69 -8.38 -1.97 1.43
N ALA A 70 -7.21 -2.56 1.22
CA ALA A 70 -6.86 -3.85 1.85
C ALA A 70 -6.84 -3.77 3.38
N ILE A 71 -6.35 -2.65 3.95
CA ILE A 71 -6.35 -2.43 5.40
C ILE A 71 -7.78 -2.22 5.92
N GLU A 72 -8.58 -1.39 5.26
CA GLU A 72 -9.98 -1.14 5.63
C GLU A 72 -10.82 -2.44 5.54
N ASP A 73 -10.65 -3.22 4.47
CA ASP A 73 -11.36 -4.50 4.29
C ASP A 73 -10.92 -5.56 5.32
N ALA A 74 -9.67 -5.54 5.78
CA ALA A 74 -9.19 -6.47 6.81
C ALA A 74 -9.63 -6.07 8.23
N ASN A 75 -10.01 -4.81 8.44
CA ASN A 75 -10.26 -4.22 9.76
C ASN A 75 -11.63 -3.57 9.94
N LYS A 76 -12.53 -3.69 8.97
CA LYS A 76 -13.90 -3.16 9.00
C LYS A 76 -14.71 -3.52 10.25
N ASP A 77 -14.46 -4.67 10.85
CA ASP A 77 -15.12 -5.12 12.08
C ASP A 77 -14.40 -4.66 13.37
N LYS A 78 -13.17 -4.15 13.24
CA LYS A 78 -12.31 -3.69 14.35
C LYS A 78 -12.26 -2.17 14.48
N PHE A 79 -12.33 -1.46 13.35
CA PHE A 79 -12.23 -0.01 13.33
C PHE A 79 -13.52 0.65 13.81
N PRO A 80 -13.46 1.48 14.87
CA PRO A 80 -14.62 2.28 15.25
C PRO A 80 -14.95 3.30 14.16
N GLN A 81 -16.20 3.77 14.14
CA GLN A 81 -16.61 4.84 13.23
C GLN A 81 -15.77 6.10 13.47
N GLY A 82 -15.35 6.75 12.38
CA GLY A 82 -14.46 7.91 12.43
C GLY A 82 -12.96 7.56 12.39
N THR A 83 -12.61 6.28 12.28
CA THR A 83 -11.21 5.87 12.01
C THR A 83 -10.78 6.32 10.62
N LYS A 84 -9.59 6.89 10.50
CA LYS A 84 -9.00 7.36 9.25
C LYS A 84 -7.72 6.58 8.94
N VAL A 85 -7.59 6.11 7.70
CA VAL A 85 -6.38 5.42 7.21
C VAL A 85 -5.70 6.26 6.13
N GLU A 86 -4.42 6.56 6.34
CA GLU A 86 -3.57 7.29 5.39
C GLU A 86 -2.33 6.47 5.04
N ILE A 87 -1.95 6.45 3.75
CA ILE A 87 -0.80 5.69 3.25
C ILE A 87 0.29 6.66 2.80
N GLY A 88 1.48 6.52 3.38
CA GLY A 88 2.69 7.24 3.02
C GLY A 88 3.24 6.80 1.65
N LYS A 89 4.17 7.59 1.11
CA LYS A 89 4.86 7.27 -0.16
C LYS A 89 5.67 5.97 -0.09
N ASP A 90 6.13 5.61 1.09
CA ASP A 90 6.87 4.38 1.41
C ASP A 90 5.94 3.18 1.73
N GLY A 91 4.62 3.37 1.57
CA GLY A 91 3.62 2.35 1.90
C GLY A 91 3.34 2.21 3.39
N THR A 92 3.91 3.05 4.26
CA THR A 92 3.57 3.06 5.69
C THR A 92 2.14 3.54 5.88
N ALA A 93 1.33 2.76 6.61
CA ALA A 93 -0.03 3.13 6.94
C ALA A 93 -0.12 3.77 8.33
N THR A 94 -0.79 4.91 8.40
CA THR A 94 -1.13 5.61 9.64
C THR A 94 -2.63 5.50 9.85
N ILE A 95 -3.03 4.94 10.99
CA ILE A 95 -4.42 4.75 11.37
C ILE A 95 -4.71 5.72 12.51
N THR A 96 -5.57 6.70 12.29
CA THR A 96 -5.98 7.67 13.30
C THR A 96 -7.38 7.33 13.79
N TYR A 97 -7.51 7.10 15.09
CA TYR A 97 -8.77 6.80 15.75
C TYR A 97 -9.53 8.08 16.15
N PRO A 98 -10.84 7.99 16.41
CA PRO A 98 -11.66 9.16 16.77
C PRO A 98 -11.25 9.83 18.09
N ASP A 99 -10.52 9.15 18.98
CA ASP A 99 -9.94 9.72 20.19
C ASP A 99 -8.59 10.43 19.95
N GLY A 100 -8.12 10.46 18.69
CA GLY A 100 -6.85 11.03 18.25
C GLY A 100 -5.65 10.10 18.45
N SER A 101 -5.83 8.90 19.00
CA SER A 101 -4.74 7.90 19.09
C SER A 101 -4.38 7.36 17.70
N VAL A 102 -3.15 6.85 17.56
CA VAL A 102 -2.59 6.47 16.27
C VAL A 102 -1.91 5.10 16.33
N ASP A 103 -2.20 4.27 15.34
CA ASP A 103 -1.44 3.06 15.02
C ASP A 103 -0.64 3.21 13.72
N ILE A 104 0.52 2.56 13.67
CA ILE A 104 1.42 2.59 12.51
C ILE A 104 1.70 1.17 12.03
N ILE A 105 1.33 0.86 10.80
CA ILE A 105 1.70 -0.38 10.12
C ILE A 105 2.79 -0.05 9.10
N LYS A 106 3.96 -0.69 9.25
CA LYS A 106 5.14 -0.39 8.41
C LYS A 106 4.90 -0.86 6.98
N GLY A 107 5.36 -0.07 6.00
CA GLY A 107 5.24 -0.45 4.58
C GLY A 107 5.85 -1.81 4.25
N LYS A 108 6.91 -2.25 4.94
CA LYS A 108 7.51 -3.59 4.76
C LYS A 108 6.52 -4.74 4.97
N ASP A 109 5.50 -4.53 5.79
CA ASP A 109 4.49 -5.52 6.17
C ASP A 109 3.28 -5.46 5.23
N LEU A 110 3.13 -4.36 4.49
CA LEU A 110 2.00 -4.09 3.59
C LEU A 110 2.35 -4.21 2.11
N VAL A 111 3.59 -3.98 1.71
CA VAL A 111 3.99 -3.94 0.30
C VAL A 111 5.21 -4.79 -0.06
N ASN A 112 5.14 -5.40 -1.23
CA ASN A 112 6.22 -6.12 -1.88
C ASN A 112 6.54 -5.49 -3.23
N GLN A 113 7.83 -5.38 -3.55
CA GLN A 113 8.27 -4.84 -4.82
C GLN A 113 8.20 -5.97 -5.82
N LYS A 114 7.55 -5.75 -6.97
CA LYS A 114 7.67 -6.68 -8.08
C LYS A 114 9.14 -6.76 -8.49
N ALA A 115 9.64 -7.95 -8.81
CA ALA A 115 10.95 -8.09 -9.42
C ALA A 115 10.96 -7.27 -10.72
N ASN A 116 11.72 -6.19 -10.74
CA ASN A 116 11.80 -5.33 -11.92
C ASN A 116 12.54 -6.11 -13.01
N ALA A 117 11.80 -6.59 -14.01
CA ALA A 117 12.39 -6.96 -15.29
C ALA A 117 12.82 -5.67 -16.02
N GLY A 118 13.96 -5.11 -15.63
CA GLY A 118 14.66 -4.02 -16.33
C GLY A 118 14.46 -2.61 -15.78
N ALA A 119 15.53 -2.07 -15.18
CA ALA A 119 15.98 -0.66 -15.10
C ALA A 119 16.84 -0.53 -13.82
N SER A 120 18.16 -0.73 -13.88
CA SER A 120 19.16 0.32 -14.13
C SER A 120 18.82 1.64 -13.44
N GLY A 121 19.58 2.02 -12.39
CA GLY A 121 19.42 3.38 -11.84
C GLY A 121 20.00 3.75 -10.48
N SER A 122 20.85 2.97 -9.80
CA SER A 122 21.58 3.47 -8.61
C SER A 122 23.02 2.98 -8.61
N ILE A 123 23.90 3.61 -9.41
CA ILE A 123 25.35 3.47 -9.26
C ILE A 123 25.85 4.67 -8.45
N ASN A 124 26.09 4.47 -7.16
CA ASN A 124 26.92 5.39 -6.38
C ASN A 124 28.38 4.87 -6.43
N ARG A 125 29.15 5.43 -7.37
CA ARG A 125 30.63 5.43 -7.49
C ARG A 125 31.27 5.86 -6.14
N VAL A 126 32.39 5.39 -5.56
CA VAL A 126 33.67 4.72 -5.96
C VAL A 126 34.32 4.12 -4.69
N ASN A 127 35.00 2.96 -4.75
CA ASN A 127 36.47 2.83 -4.51
C ASN A 127 36.99 1.37 -4.47
N SER A 128 37.64 0.98 -5.56
CA SER A 128 38.91 0.24 -5.68
C SER A 128 39.31 -0.85 -4.66
N SER A 129 39.33 -2.11 -5.09
CA SER A 129 40.56 -2.89 -5.40
C SER A 129 40.42 -4.40 -5.17
N ASN A 130 41.03 -5.16 -6.10
CA ASN A 130 41.48 -6.55 -6.03
C ASN A 130 40.54 -7.72 -6.39
N THR A 131 40.65 -8.11 -7.67
CA THR A 131 41.17 -9.41 -8.12
C THR A 131 40.84 -10.66 -7.28
N GLY A 132 40.09 -11.62 -7.85
CA GLY A 132 40.20 -13.02 -7.41
C GLY A 132 39.00 -13.94 -7.66
N LYS A 133 39.00 -14.58 -8.84
CA LYS A 133 38.71 -16.02 -9.07
C LYS A 133 37.46 -16.67 -8.41
N ASN A 134 36.59 -17.15 -9.31
CA ASN A 134 36.00 -18.50 -9.33
C ASN A 134 34.90 -18.84 -8.32
N VAL A 135 33.65 -18.93 -8.81
CA VAL A 135 32.85 -20.12 -8.50
C VAL A 135 32.12 -20.65 -9.74
N LYS A 136 32.44 -21.92 -9.96
CA LYS A 136 32.09 -22.85 -11.02
C LYS A 136 30.61 -23.26 -10.97
N THR A 137 29.96 -23.15 -12.14
CA THR A 137 28.85 -23.92 -12.71
C THR A 137 27.96 -24.79 -11.79
N GLY A 138 26.66 -24.51 -11.82
CA GLY A 138 25.58 -25.51 -11.74
C GLY A 138 24.56 -25.19 -12.83
N VAL A 139 24.54 -25.99 -13.91
CA VAL A 139 23.69 -25.79 -15.09
C VAL A 139 22.25 -26.15 -14.77
N GLY A 140 21.33 -25.31 -15.27
CA GLY A 140 19.92 -25.62 -15.46
C GLY A 140 19.32 -24.75 -16.57
N SER A 141 19.94 -24.77 -17.76
CA SER A 141 19.31 -24.34 -19.03
C SER A 141 17.92 -24.97 -19.18
N SER A 142 16.96 -24.40 -19.89
CA SER A 142 16.86 -24.52 -21.36
C SER A 142 15.62 -23.74 -21.85
N ALA A 143 15.81 -22.74 -22.73
CA ALA A 143 15.62 -22.84 -24.19
C ALA A 143 14.20 -22.44 -24.64
N THR A 144 14.08 -21.19 -25.08
CA THR A 144 13.04 -20.70 -25.99
C THR A 144 13.04 -21.51 -27.28
N ILE A 145 11.94 -22.19 -27.59
CA ILE A 145 11.73 -22.83 -28.90
C ILE A 145 10.60 -22.10 -29.62
N LEU A 146 10.96 -21.25 -30.58
CA LEU A 146 10.03 -20.64 -31.53
C LEU A 146 9.73 -21.67 -32.63
N ALA A 147 8.51 -22.20 -32.67
CA ALA A 147 8.05 -23.07 -33.74
C ALA A 147 7.47 -22.25 -34.90
N THR A 148 8.16 -22.20 -36.04
CA THR A 148 7.60 -21.68 -37.29
C THR A 148 6.81 -22.78 -38.00
N LEU A 149 5.50 -22.59 -38.14
CA LEU A 149 4.63 -23.46 -38.92
C LEU A 149 4.76 -23.12 -40.42
N ALA A 150 5.45 -23.98 -41.17
CA ALA A 150 5.42 -23.96 -42.63
C ALA A 150 4.22 -24.81 -43.10
N THR A 151 3.18 -24.15 -43.61
CA THR A 151 2.05 -24.81 -44.25
C THR A 151 2.45 -25.31 -45.64
N ALA A 152 2.38 -26.64 -45.82
CA ALA A 152 2.72 -27.35 -47.04
C ALA A 152 1.84 -26.93 -48.23
N VAL A 153 2.47 -26.79 -49.40
CA VAL A 153 1.82 -26.56 -50.69
C VAL A 153 1.18 -27.86 -51.17
N GLY A 154 -0.15 -27.89 -51.27
CA GLY A 154 -0.90 -28.99 -51.86
C GLY A 154 -1.10 -28.82 -53.36
N GLY A 155 -1.02 -29.92 -54.11
CA GLY A 155 -1.41 -30.04 -55.53
C GLY A 155 -0.65 -31.20 -56.18
N LEU A 156 -1.33 -32.31 -56.50
CA LEU A 156 -1.79 -32.67 -57.86
C LEU A 156 -0.57 -32.99 -58.76
N PHE A 157 -0.36 -34.21 -59.28
CA PHE A 157 -1.00 -34.75 -60.48
C PHE A 157 -0.85 -36.27 -60.55
N ALA A 158 -1.93 -36.94 -60.99
CA ALA A 158 -1.94 -38.33 -61.41
C ALA A 158 -1.40 -38.48 -62.85
N SER A 159 -0.75 -39.62 -63.16
CA SER A 159 -0.83 -40.36 -64.45
C SER A 159 0.19 -41.53 -64.44
N LYS A 160 -0.22 -42.80 -64.57
CA LYS A 160 -0.68 -43.55 -65.76
C LYS A 160 0.46 -44.33 -66.46
N LYS A 161 0.50 -45.64 -66.18
CA LYS A 161 0.59 -46.77 -67.13
C LYS A 161 1.69 -46.74 -68.23
N ARG A 162 2.59 -47.74 -68.21
CA ARG A 162 2.67 -48.82 -69.23
C ARG A 162 3.76 -49.86 -68.91
N LYS A 163 3.44 -51.12 -69.27
CA LYS A 163 4.29 -52.33 -69.34
C LYS A 163 5.42 -52.19 -70.37
N ASN A 164 6.35 -53.15 -70.29
CA ASN A 164 7.15 -53.83 -71.34
C ASN A 164 8.61 -53.88 -70.85
N ASP A 165 9.32 -54.99 -70.76
CA ASP A 165 9.15 -56.43 -71.02
C ASP A 165 10.03 -57.18 -70.01
#